data_AF-A0A1E3ZZM5-F1
#
_entry.id   AF-A0A1E3ZZM5-F1
#
_cell.length_a   1.000
_cell.length_b   1.000
_cell.length_c   1.000
_cell.angle_alpha   90.00
_cell.angle_beta   90.00
_cell.angle_gamma   90.00
#
_symmetry.space_group_name_H-M   'P 1'
#
loop_
_entity.id
_entity.type
_entity.pdbx_description
1 polymer ?
#
loop_
_entity_poly.entity_id
_entity_poly.type
_entity_poly.pdbx_seq_one_letter_code
_entity_poly.pdbx_strand_id
1 'polypeptide(L)' 'MATLQEKVEIKPEELPDAVKTTLGNETYQSWQVQKAYIVPTDNGDQVYELTLSKGEETQNVRLDKDGKVVE' A
#
# COMPACT_ATOMS: atom_id res chain seq x y z
N MET A 1 12.38 20.48 -8.85
CA MET A 1 11.30 19.68 -9.45
C MET A 1 11.27 18.39 -8.66
N ALA A 2 10.19 18.10 -7.94
CA ALA A 2 10.14 16.95 -7.03
C ALA A 2 10.28 15.67 -7.85
N THR A 3 11.25 14.85 -7.48
CA THR A 3 11.57 13.57 -8.09
C THR A 3 10.35 12.67 -8.00
N LEU A 4 9.69 12.45 -9.14
CA LEU A 4 8.80 11.31 -9.34
C LEU A 4 9.71 10.08 -9.29
N GLN A 5 10.01 9.57 -8.08
CA GLN A 5 10.16 8.12 -7.95
C GLN A 5 8.96 7.54 -8.67
N GLU A 6 9.16 6.63 -9.63
CA GLU A 6 8.13 6.05 -10.50
C GLU A 6 7.18 5.15 -9.70
N LYS A 7 6.62 5.67 -8.61
CA LYS A 7 5.59 5.04 -7.84
C LYS A 7 4.28 5.20 -8.60
N VAL A 8 3.74 4.08 -9.03
CA VAL A 8 2.47 4.03 -9.75
C VAL A 8 1.37 4.11 -8.71
N GLU A 9 0.63 5.22 -8.66
CA GLU A 9 -0.61 5.25 -7.87
C GLU A 9 -1.58 4.25 -8.50
N ILE A 10 -2.01 3.28 -7.70
CA ILE A 10 -2.98 2.28 -8.12
C ILE A 10 -4.22 2.37 -7.26
N LYS A 11 -5.33 1.88 -7.81
CA LYS A 11 -6.55 1.77 -7.03
C LYS A 11 -6.48 0.56 -6.11
N PRO A 12 -7.19 0.56 -4.98
CA PRO A 12 -7.34 -0.66 -4.18
C PRO A 12 -7.95 -1.83 -4.97
N GLU A 13 -8.61 -1.54 -6.10
CA GLU A 13 -9.13 -2.53 -7.05
C GLU A 13 -8.02 -3.23 -7.87
N GLU A 14 -6.89 -2.57 -8.10
CA GLU A 14 -5.71 -3.09 -8.82
C GLU A 14 -4.79 -3.89 -7.88
N LEU A 15 -5.05 -3.82 -6.57
CA LEU A 15 -4.28 -4.58 -5.60
C LEU A 15 -4.53 -6.08 -5.76
N PRO A 16 -3.48 -6.90 -5.58
CA PRO A 16 -3.64 -8.34 -5.53
C PRO A 16 -4.61 -8.73 -4.41
N ASP A 17 -5.35 -9.83 -4.59
CA ASP A 17 -6.29 -10.36 -3.59
C ASP A 17 -5.64 -10.54 -2.21
N ALA A 18 -4.35 -10.88 -2.17
CA ALA A 18 -3.59 -10.98 -0.93
C ALA A 18 -3.49 -9.63 -0.19
N VAL A 19 -3.19 -8.54 -0.89
CA VAL A 19 -3.11 -7.20 -0.31
C VAL A 19 -4.51 -6.69 0.09
N LYS A 20 -5.53 -6.94 -0.74
CA LYS A 20 -6.94 -6.65 -0.42
C LYS A 20 -7.39 -7.39 0.82
N THR A 21 -7.00 -8.66 0.98
CA THR A 21 -7.30 -9.47 2.16
C THR A 21 -6.66 -8.87 3.41
N THR A 22 -5.39 -8.45 3.32
CA THR A 22 -4.71 -7.79 4.44
C THR A 22 -5.40 -6.46 4.79
N LEU A 23 -5.74 -5.62 3.81
CA LEU A 23 -6.45 -4.36 4.05
C LEU A 23 -7.89 -4.55 4.55
N GLY A 24 -8.55 -5.62 4.11
CA GLY A 24 -9.88 -6.01 4.57
C GLY A 24 -9.88 -6.72 5.92
N ASN A 25 -8.70 -6.96 6.50
CA ASN A 25 -8.59 -7.55 7.83
C ASN A 25 -9.06 -6.57 8.90
N GLU A 26 -9.56 -7.07 10.03
CA GLU A 26 -10.14 -6.24 11.10
C GLU A 26 -9.16 -5.16 11.61
N THR A 27 -7.86 -5.46 11.56
CA THR A 27 -6.76 -4.55 11.90
C THR A 27 -6.78 -3.25 11.09
N TYR A 28 -7.10 -3.33 9.80
CA TYR A 28 -7.10 -2.20 8.87
C TYR A 28 -8.51 -1.79 8.44
N GLN A 29 -9.57 -2.55 8.75
CA GLN A 29 -10.96 -2.11 8.56
C GLN A 29 -11.30 -0.84 9.35
N SER A 30 -10.66 -0.65 10.50
CA SER A 30 -10.78 0.60 11.27
C SER A 30 -10.00 1.77 10.64
N TRP A 31 -9.17 1.50 9.63
CA TRP A 31 -8.36 2.47 8.93
C TRP A 31 -8.92 2.72 7.54
N GLN A 32 -9.05 3.97 7.17
CA GLN A 32 -9.51 4.34 5.85
C GLN A 32 -8.33 4.29 4.88
N VAL A 33 -8.42 3.47 3.84
CA VAL A 33 -7.46 3.48 2.74
C VAL A 33 -7.61 4.80 2.00
N GLN A 34 -6.59 5.65 2.12
CA GLN A 34 -6.55 6.93 1.41
C GLN A 34 -6.00 6.70 0.01
N LYS A 35 -4.84 6.05 -0.08
CA LYS A 35 -4.08 5.90 -1.33
C LYS A 35 -3.33 4.57 -1.33
N ALA A 36 -3.16 3.99 -2.51
CA ALA A 36 -2.29 2.83 -2.74
C ALA A 36 -1.30 3.15 -3.85
N TYR A 37 -0.04 2.78 -3.67
CA TYR A 37 1.06 3.06 -4.58
C TYR A 37 1.87 1.79 -4.79
N ILE A 38 2.23 1.48 -6.03
CA ILE A 38 3.27 0.50 -6.33
C ILE A 38 4.58 1.27 -6.45
N VAL A 39 5.52 0.99 -5.56
CA VAL A 39 6.88 1.50 -5.59
C VAL A 39 7.78 0.39 -6.16
N PRO A 40 8.28 0.54 -7.40
CA PRO A 40 9.34 -0.33 -7.88
C PRO A 40 10.61 -0.10 -7.05
N THR A 41 11.22 -1.19 -6.61
CA THR A 41 12.47 -1.20 -5.86
C THR A 41 13.64 -1.41 -6.83
N ASP A 42 14.83 -0.91 -6.48
CA ASP A 42 16.06 -1.09 -7.26
C ASP A 42 16.44 -2.58 -7.49
N ASN A 43 15.92 -3.50 -6.67
CA ASN A 43 16.11 -4.94 -6.85
C ASN A 43 15.27 -5.55 -7.98
N GLY A 44 14.40 -4.77 -8.62
CA GLY A 44 13.45 -5.26 -9.62
C GLY A 44 12.14 -5.81 -9.03
N ASP A 45 12.02 -5.86 -7.71
CA ASP A 45 10.77 -6.16 -7.00
C ASP A 45 9.89 -4.93 -6.90
N GLN A 46 8.58 -5.14 -6.73
CA GLN A 46 7.60 -4.06 -6.60
C GLN A 46 6.89 -4.18 -5.25
N VAL A 47 6.94 -3.11 -4.46
CA VAL A 47 6.27 -3.03 -3.17
C VAL A 47 5.05 -2.11 -3.25
N TYR A 48 3.97 -2.51 -2.62
CA TYR A 48 2.69 -1.85 -2.52
C TYR A 48 2.64 -1.00 -1.25
N GLU A 49 2.92 0.29 -1.37
CA GLU A 49 2.77 1.26 -0.30
C GLU A 49 1.33 1.76 -0.22
N LEU A 50 0.66 1.44 0.87
CA LEU A 50 -0.68 1.87 1.20
C LEU A 50 -0.65 2.93 2.29
N THR A 51 -1.29 4.05 2.02
CA THR A 51 -1.53 5.09 3.02
C THR A 51 -2.91 4.89 3.61
N LEU A 52 -2.91 4.59 4.90
CA LEU A 52 -4.09 4.41 5.73
C LEU A 52 -4.22 5.60 6.67
N SER A 53 -5.43 6.05 6.94
CA SER A 53 -5.70 7.08 7.95
C SER A 53 -6.79 6.63 8.90
N LYS A 54 -6.58 6.83 10.19
CA LYS A 54 -7.54 6.52 11.25
C LYS A 54 -7.63 7.72 12.20
N GLY A 55 -8.71 8.49 12.09
CA GLY A 55 -8.87 9.73 12.88
C GLY A 55 -7.79 10.75 12.53
N GLU A 56 -6.91 11.04 13.49
CA GLU A 56 -5.76 11.95 13.32
C GLU A 56 -4.46 11.20 12.97
N GLU A 57 -4.46 9.86 13.03
CA GLU A 57 -3.28 9.05 12.72
C GLU A 57 -3.25 8.70 11.24
N THR A 58 -2.06 8.81 10.65
CA THR A 58 -1.78 8.33 9.28
C THR A 58 -0.68 7.28 9.37
N GLN A 59 -0.88 6.14 8.72
CA GLN A 59 0.05 5.03 8.70
C GLN A 59 0.31 4.60 7.26
N ASN A 60 1.59 4.47 6.92
CA ASN A 60 2.03 3.98 5.64
C ASN A 60 2.43 2.51 5.80
N VAL A 61 1.70 1.62 5.15
CA VAL A 61 1.95 0.18 5.19
C VAL A 61 2.51 -0.23 3.86
N ARG A 62 3.69 -0.85 3.84
CA ARG A 62 4.28 -1.40 2.63
C ARG A 62 3.99 -2.88 2.60
N LEU A 63 3.44 -3.38 1.51
CA LEU A 63 3.13 -4.79 1.30
C LEU A 63 3.78 -5.29 0.02
N ASP A 64 4.08 -6.57 -0.08
CA ASP A 64 4.54 -7.17 -1.34
C ASP A 64 3.34 -7.68 -2.17
N LYS A 65 3.56 -8.19 -3.38
CA LYS A 65 2.50 -8.79 -4.23
C LYS A 65 1.77 -9.94 -3.55
N ASP A 66 2.44 -10.59 -2.61
CA ASP A 66 1.93 -11.67 -1.77
C ASP A 66 1.10 -11.16 -0.56
N GLY A 67 0.83 -9.85 -0.45
CA GLY A 67 0.05 -9.29 0.66
C GLY A 67 0.78 -9.32 2.01
N LYS A 68 2.08 -9.59 2.00
CA LYS A 68 2.95 -9.58 3.19
C LYS A 68 3.44 -8.17 3.44
N VAL A 69 3.30 -7.70 4.67
CA VAL A 69 3.89 -6.42 5.08
C VAL A 69 5.41 -6.52 5.00
N VAL A 70 6.01 -5.60 4.26
CA VAL A 70 7.46 -5.43 4.10
C VAL A 70 7.84 -4.10 4.77
N GLU A 71 8.15 -4.15 6.07
CA GLU A 71 8.65 -3.00 6.83
C GLU A 71 10.16 -2.82 6.66
#